data_AF-A0A928ZDR3-F1
#
_entry.id   AF-A0A928ZDR3-F1
#
_cell.length_a   1.000
_cell.length_b   1.000
_cell.length_c   1.000
_cell.angle_alpha   90.00
_cell.angle_beta   90.00
_cell.angle_gamma   90.00
#
_symmetry.space_group_name_H-M   'P 1'
#
loop_
_entity.id
_entity.type
_entity.pdbx_description
1 polymer ?
#
loop_
_entity_poly.entity_id
_entity_poly.type
_entity_poly.pdbx_seq_one_letter_code
_entity_poly.pdbx_strand_id
1 'polypeptide(L)'
;MDFSQLKKLIANSTYRELGLRAKEYLQYQNADGEEQDLARITMYNCMVGFLKDLGMEQQQAEAYCDREDNLAELAQYISSILG
;
A
#
# COMPACT_ATOMS: atom_id res chain seq x y z
N MET A 1 -3.01 4.91 14.96
CA MET A 1 -3.90 4.97 13.78
C MET A 1 -5.00 3.94 14.00
N ASP A 2 -6.29 4.30 13.89
CA ASP A 2 -7.39 3.34 14.11
C ASP A 2 -7.73 2.62 12.81
N PHE A 3 -7.37 1.34 12.76
CA PHE A 3 -7.56 0.42 11.64
C PHE A 3 -9.02 0.19 11.24
N SER A 4 -9.97 0.52 12.13
CA SER A 4 -11.41 0.46 11.88
C SER A 4 -11.88 1.50 10.85
N GLN A 5 -11.23 2.67 10.83
CA GLN A 5 -11.52 3.74 9.86
C GLN A 5 -10.98 3.39 8.46
N LEU A 6 -9.82 2.74 8.39
CA LEU A 6 -9.27 2.21 7.13
C LEU A 6 -10.29 1.32 6.42
N LYS A 7 -10.96 0.42 7.14
CA LYS A 7 -11.90 -0.55 6.57
C LYS A 7 -13.08 0.10 5.83
N LYS A 8 -13.55 1.27 6.31
CA LYS A 8 -14.65 2.02 5.67
C LYS A 8 -14.20 2.81 4.45
N LEU A 9 -13.02 3.44 4.50
CA LEU A 9 -12.43 4.13 3.35
C LEU A 9 -12.15 3.15 2.23
N ILE A 10 -11.53 2.03 2.56
CA ILE A 10 -11.11 0.98 1.64
C ILE A 10 -12.29 0.29 0.92
N ALA A 11 -13.47 0.24 1.53
CA ALA A 11 -14.69 -0.31 0.93
C ALA A 11 -15.29 0.58 -0.19
N ASN A 12 -14.78 1.81 -0.36
CA ASN A 12 -15.16 2.69 -1.46
C ASN A 12 -14.36 2.30 -2.72
N SER A 13 -14.98 2.37 -3.91
CA SER A 13 -14.40 1.86 -5.17
C SER A 13 -13.01 2.42 -5.51
N THR A 14 -12.66 3.57 -4.95
CA THR A 14 -11.37 4.26 -5.08
C THR A 14 -10.17 3.43 -4.64
N TYR A 15 -10.31 2.56 -3.63
CA TYR A 15 -9.17 1.79 -3.10
C TYR A 15 -9.20 0.32 -3.50
N ARG A 16 -10.13 -0.10 -4.36
CA ARG A 16 -10.13 -1.48 -4.88
C ARG A 16 -8.86 -1.78 -5.67
N GLU A 17 -8.36 -0.79 -6.40
CA GLU A 17 -7.08 -0.89 -7.11
C GLU A 17 -5.89 -1.01 -6.14
N LEU A 18 -5.98 -0.39 -4.95
CA LEU A 18 -4.98 -0.50 -3.89
C LEU A 18 -4.78 -1.95 -3.45
N GLY A 19 -5.87 -2.71 -3.32
CA GLY A 19 -5.81 -4.13 -2.98
C GLY A 19 -5.18 -4.99 -4.07
N LEU A 20 -5.43 -4.66 -5.34
CA LEU A 20 -4.79 -5.34 -6.47
C LEU A 20 -3.29 -5.06 -6.50
N ARG A 21 -2.86 -3.81 -6.30
CA ARG A 21 -1.44 -3.44 -6.25
C ARG A 21 -0.73 -4.04 -5.03
N ALA A 22 -1.41 -4.11 -3.89
CA ALA A 22 -0.88 -4.78 -2.70
C ALA A 22 -0.61 -6.27 -2.95
N LYS A 23 -1.52 -6.97 -3.64
CA LYS A 23 -1.30 -8.37 -4.03
C LYS A 23 -0.18 -8.53 -5.03
N GLU A 24 -0.15 -7.68 -6.05
CA GLU A 24 0.89 -7.69 -7.09
C GLU A 24 2.27 -7.50 -6.45
N TYR A 25 2.40 -6.52 -5.54
CA TYR A 25 3.61 -6.32 -4.74
C TYR A 25 4.00 -7.55 -3.94
N LEU A 26 3.07 -8.16 -3.20
CA LEU A 26 3.36 -9.36 -2.39
C LEU A 26 3.71 -10.58 -3.25
N GLN A 27 3.10 -10.70 -4.44
CA GLN A 27 3.38 -11.76 -5.40
C GLN A 27 4.80 -11.63 -5.96
N TYR A 28 5.21 -10.42 -6.32
CA TYR A 28 6.53 -10.15 -6.88
C TYR A 28 7.60 -9.86 -5.82
N GLN A 29 7.27 -9.86 -4.53
CA GLN A 29 8.23 -9.62 -3.46
C GLN A 29 9.40 -10.62 -3.48
N ASN A 30 9.14 -11.86 -3.90
CA ASN A 30 10.13 -12.93 -4.05
C ASN A 30 10.57 -13.14 -5.51
N ALA A 31 10.16 -12.28 -6.43
CA ALA A 31 10.62 -12.33 -7.81
C ALA A 31 11.92 -11.52 -7.95
N ASP A 32 12.78 -11.93 -8.87
CA ASP A 32 13.99 -11.18 -9.23
C ASP A 32 13.75 -10.45 -10.55
N GLY A 33 14.07 -9.15 -10.61
CA GLY A 33 14.10 -8.37 -11.85
C GLY A 33 13.08 -7.21 -11.92
N GLU A 34 12.84 -6.70 -13.12
CA GLU A 34 12.07 -5.47 -13.37
C GLU A 34 10.64 -5.52 -12.82
N GLU A 35 10.03 -6.71 -12.73
CA GLU A 35 8.67 -6.90 -12.20
C GLU A 35 8.60 -6.57 -10.69
N GLN A 36 9.64 -6.91 -9.93
CA GLN A 36 9.74 -6.60 -8.50
C GLN A 36 9.87 -5.09 -8.28
N ASP A 37 10.74 -4.43 -9.05
CA ASP A 37 10.96 -2.98 -8.95
C ASP A 37 9.70 -2.20 -9.34
N LEU A 38 9.03 -2.59 -10.43
CA LEU A 38 7.81 -1.94 -10.88
C LEU A 38 6.68 -2.11 -9.85
N ALA A 39 6.51 -3.32 -9.30
CA ALA A 39 5.52 -3.59 -8.28
C ALA A 39 5.80 -2.80 -6.99
N ARG A 40 7.07 -2.69 -6.57
CA ARG A 40 7.48 -1.89 -5.42
C ARG A 40 7.20 -0.40 -5.61
N ILE A 41 7.60 0.18 -6.74
CA ILE A 41 7.38 1.61 -7.04
C ILE A 41 5.89 1.92 -7.11
N THR A 42 5.12 1.07 -7.78
CA THR A 42 3.67 1.23 -7.90
C THR A 42 3.00 1.18 -6.53
N MET A 43 3.37 0.20 -5.71
CA MET A 43 2.84 0.06 -4.35
C MET A 43 3.21 1.24 -3.45
N TYR A 44 4.46 1.71 -3.53
CA TYR A 44 4.91 2.90 -2.81
C TYR A 44 4.05 4.12 -3.12
N ASN A 45 3.87 4.43 -4.42
CA ASN A 45 3.08 5.58 -4.84
C ASN A 45 1.63 5.49 -4.37
N CYS A 46 1.04 4.30 -4.47
CA CYS A 46 -0.32 4.06 -4.02
C CYS A 46 -0.45 4.20 -2.48
N MET A 47 0.53 3.71 -1.71
CA MET A 47 0.54 3.84 -0.25
C MET A 47 0.73 5.28 0.22
N VAL A 48 1.65 6.03 -0.40
CA VAL A 48 1.84 7.46 -0.08
C VAL A 48 0.55 8.23 -0.34
N GLY A 49 -0.12 7.99 -1.47
CA GLY A 49 -1.42 8.60 -1.77
C GLY A 49 -2.48 8.25 -0.72
N PHE A 50 -2.58 6.97 -0.36
CA PHE A 50 -3.51 6.50 0.66
C PHE A 50 -3.27 7.12 2.04
N LEU A 51 -2.02 7.17 2.51
CA LEU A 51 -1.67 7.79 3.79
C LEU A 51 -1.98 9.29 3.80
N LYS A 52 -1.77 9.98 2.66
CA LYS A 52 -2.14 11.38 2.50
C LYS A 52 -3.66 11.57 2.58
N ASP A 53 -4.45 10.70 1.96
CA ASP A 53 -5.91 10.73 2.07
C ASP A 53 -6.39 10.50 3.52
N LEU A 54 -5.62 9.76 4.32
CA LEU A 54 -5.85 9.58 5.76
C LEU A 54 -5.40 10.79 6.61
N GLY A 55 -4.88 11.85 5.98
CA GLY A 55 -4.46 13.09 6.65
C GLY A 55 -2.99 13.14 7.05
N MET A 56 -2.16 12.21 6.58
CA MET A 56 -0.72 12.27 6.80
C MET A 56 -0.06 13.29 5.87
N GLU A 57 0.91 14.06 6.36
CA GLU A 57 1.67 14.97 5.50
C GLU A 57 2.56 14.18 4.52
N GLN A 58 2.81 14.76 3.33
CA GLN A 58 3.53 14.08 2.26
C GLN A 58 4.90 13.55 2.69
N GLN A 59 5.72 14.37 3.34
CA GLN A 59 7.05 13.94 3.81
C GLN A 59 6.96 12.80 4.84
N GLN A 60 5.93 12.78 5.68
CA GLN A 60 5.73 11.72 6.65
C GLN A 60 5.29 10.42 5.98
N ALA A 61 4.39 10.51 4.99
CA ALA A 61 3.92 9.37 4.22
C ALA A 61 5.05 8.74 3.40
N GLU A 62 5.86 9.56 2.72
CA GLU A 62 7.04 9.11 1.98
C GLU A 62 8.06 8.44 2.92
N ALA A 63 8.43 9.10 4.03
CA ALA A 63 9.36 8.54 5.00
C ALA A 63 8.84 7.25 5.67
N TYR A 64 7.52 7.10 5.82
CA TYR A 64 6.91 5.88 6.33
C TYR A 64 7.01 4.74 5.31
N CYS A 65 6.73 5.03 4.03
CA CYS A 65 6.76 4.06 2.94
C CYS A 65 8.18 3.70 2.45
N ASP A 66 9.18 4.57 2.69
CA ASP A 66 10.59 4.32 2.37
C ASP A 66 11.17 3.14 3.18
N ARG A 67 10.53 2.79 4.30
CA ARG A 67 10.85 1.59 5.05
C ARG A 67 10.16 0.39 4.42
N GLU A 68 10.93 -0.53 3.85
CA GLU A 68 10.39 -1.71 3.18
C GLU A 68 9.50 -2.56 4.10
N ASP A 69 9.84 -2.69 5.38
CA ASP A 69 9.02 -3.40 6.36
C ASP A 69 7.62 -2.79 6.50
N ASN A 70 7.55 -1.46 6.58
CA ASN A 70 6.28 -0.74 6.69
C ASN A 70 5.44 -0.89 5.42
N LEU A 71 6.09 -0.81 4.25
CA LEU A 71 5.42 -0.96 2.96
C LEU A 71 4.83 -2.37 2.81
N ALA A 72 5.58 -3.39 3.24
CA ALA A 72 5.14 -4.78 3.25
C ALA A 72 4.01 -5.03 4.26
N GLU A 73 4.10 -4.49 5.48
CA GLU A 73 3.02 -4.60 6.48
C GLU A 73 1.72 -3.94 5.99
N LEU A 74 1.81 -2.75 5.39
CA LEU A 74 0.66 -2.09 4.78
C LEU A 74 0.07 -2.92 3.63
N ALA A 75 0.93 -3.48 2.76
CA ALA A 75 0.52 -4.36 1.68
C ALA A 75 -0.27 -5.56 2.20
N GLN A 76 0.26 -6.24 3.23
CA GLN A 76 -0.40 -7.39 3.85
C GLN A 76 -1.73 -7.00 4.49
N TYR A 77 -1.76 -5.89 5.22
CA TYR A 77 -2.98 -5.40 5.87
C TYR A 77 -4.07 -5.08 4.83
N ILE A 78 -3.73 -4.36 3.77
CA ILE A 78 -4.68 -3.97 2.72
C ILE A 78 -5.14 -5.18 1.92
N SER A 79 -4.22 -6.08 1.56
CA SER A 79 -4.55 -7.35 0.88
C SER A 79 -5.52 -8.20 1.73
N SER A 80 -5.30 -8.28 3.04
CA SER A 80 -6.16 -9.03 3.96
C SER A 80 -7.60 -8.48 4.07
N ILE A 81 -7.78 -7.19 3.81
CA ILE A 81 -9.10 -6.53 3.85
C ILE A 81 -9.79 -6.56 2.50
N LEU A 82 -9.04 -6.33 1.43
CA LEU A 82 -9.60 -6.13 0.09
C LEU A 82 -9.75 -7.40 -0.73
N GLY A 83 -9.08 -8.47 -0.33
CA GLY A 83 -9.39 -9.80 -0.83
C GLY A 83 -8.73 -10.11 -2.15
#